data_AF-A0A7W8N256-F1
#
_entry.id   AF-A0A7W8N256-F1
#
_cell.length_a   1.000
_cell.length_b   1.000
_cell.length_c   1.000
_cell.angle_alpha   90.00
_cell.angle_beta   90.00
_cell.angle_gamma   90.00
#
_symmetry.space_group_name_H-M   'P 1'
#
loop_
_entity.id
_entity.type
_entity.pdbx_description
1 polymer ?
#
loop_
_entity_poly.entity_id
_entity_poly.type
_entity_poly.pdbx_seq_one_letter_code
_entity_poly.pdbx_strand_id
1 'polypeptide(L)'
;MRNFVFPLLLCSAFVLPSAAHADAIDDFVLTGIYGNSNVITFSLPASPPGSGNNCPPSSPSCVPQYLLSFNAFAPVTFNGVTTDEELTFLTGRAGGGFYLHPTPQSSLRYFGPTLFVLNGEDPTFVPGTYGVFSEGALAPPLPYSLTITPETTAPTPEPSTLALFGTGLAGLIEFARTRKRRLS
;
A
#
# COMPACT_ATOMS: atom_id res chain seq x y z
N MET A 1 10.04 -6.94 54.62
CA MET A 1 10.46 -7.27 53.24
C MET A 1 9.26 -7.14 52.30
N ARG A 2 8.99 -5.92 51.80
CA ARG A 2 7.96 -5.67 50.78
C ARG A 2 8.15 -4.22 50.30
N ASN A 3 7.94 -3.97 49.01
CA ASN A 3 7.82 -2.64 48.35
C ASN A 3 8.92 -2.24 47.35
N PHE A 4 9.45 -3.16 46.54
CA PHE A 4 10.27 -2.81 45.35
C PHE A 4 9.53 -2.91 44.01
N VAL A 5 8.20 -3.09 44.00
CA VAL A 5 7.43 -3.31 42.75
C VAL A 5 7.08 -2.00 42.01
N PHE A 6 7.27 -0.83 42.62
CA PHE A 6 6.75 0.44 42.08
C PHE A 6 7.54 1.13 40.94
N PRO A 7 8.88 1.02 40.80
CA PRO A 7 9.58 1.77 39.75
C PRO A 7 9.45 1.15 38.35
N LEU A 8 8.99 -0.10 38.22
CA LEU A 8 8.87 -0.80 36.93
C LEU A 8 7.62 -0.43 36.12
N LEU A 9 6.59 0.16 36.75
CA LEU A 9 5.34 0.53 36.09
C LEU A 9 5.35 1.92 35.43
N LEU A 10 6.32 2.79 35.75
CA LEU A 10 6.41 4.13 35.15
C LEU A 10 7.17 4.15 33.81
N CYS A 11 8.05 3.17 33.56
CA CYS A 11 8.87 3.14 32.35
C CYS A 11 8.12 2.66 31.08
N SER A 12 6.91 2.11 31.21
CA SER A 12 6.10 1.69 30.06
C SER A 12 5.27 2.82 29.43
N ALA A 13 5.15 3.98 30.09
CA ALA A 13 4.27 5.06 29.65
C ALA A 13 4.87 6.02 28.60
N PHE A 14 6.15 5.90 28.28
CA PHE A 14 6.84 6.78 27.31
C PHE A 14 7.14 6.14 25.95
N VAL A 15 6.57 4.96 25.66
CA VAL A 15 6.51 4.47 24.29
C VAL A 15 5.36 5.20 23.61
N LEU A 16 5.61 6.43 23.18
CA LEU A 16 4.71 7.16 22.28
C LEU A 16 4.43 6.23 21.09
N PRO A 17 3.17 5.90 20.78
CA PRO A 17 2.88 5.29 19.50
C PRO A 17 3.32 6.32 18.45
N SER A 18 4.38 6.01 17.70
CA SER A 18 4.66 6.71 16.47
C SER A 18 3.34 6.70 15.69
N ALA A 19 2.85 7.87 15.27
CA ALA A 19 1.71 7.93 14.37
C ALA A 19 2.02 7.00 13.20
N ALA A 20 1.45 5.81 13.21
CA ALA A 20 1.51 4.90 12.10
C ALA A 20 0.61 5.56 11.08
N HIS A 21 1.21 6.34 10.18
CA HIS A 21 0.53 6.73 8.96
C HIS A 21 0.16 5.41 8.29
N ALA A 22 -1.13 5.07 8.33
CA ALA A 22 -1.63 4.00 7.50
C ALA A 22 -1.21 4.37 6.07
N ASP A 23 -0.49 3.46 5.43
CA ASP A 23 -0.09 3.66 4.05
C ASP A 23 -1.37 3.88 3.24
N ALA A 24 -1.40 4.93 2.41
CA ALA A 24 -2.59 5.19 1.61
C ALA A 24 -2.81 3.98 0.70
N ILE A 25 -4.06 3.58 0.47
CA ILE A 25 -4.40 2.50 -0.46
C ILE A 25 -4.99 3.16 -1.71
N ASP A 26 -4.60 2.67 -2.88
CA ASP A 26 -5.20 3.04 -4.16
C ASP A 26 -6.02 1.85 -4.70
N ASP A 27 -7.24 2.16 -5.13
CA ASP A 27 -8.15 1.24 -5.81
C ASP A 27 -7.96 1.33 -7.32
N PHE A 28 -7.85 0.18 -7.96
CA PHE A 28 -7.66 0.02 -9.39
C PHE A 28 -8.89 -0.64 -9.99
N VAL A 29 -9.46 -0.01 -11.01
CA VAL A 29 -10.62 -0.52 -11.74
C VAL A 29 -10.32 -0.49 -13.23
N LEU A 30 -10.14 -1.66 -13.82
CA LEU A 30 -9.91 -1.86 -15.24
C LEU A 30 -11.20 -2.37 -15.90
N THR A 31 -11.75 -1.57 -16.82
CA THR A 31 -12.99 -1.87 -17.53
C THR A 31 -12.74 -2.02 -19.03
N GLY A 32 -13.26 -3.09 -19.63
CA GLY A 32 -13.24 -3.25 -21.08
C GLY A 32 -14.10 -2.19 -21.78
N ILE A 33 -13.66 -1.75 -22.96
CA ILE A 33 -14.41 -0.80 -23.80
C ILE A 33 -14.91 -1.53 -25.06
N TYR A 34 -15.97 -1.01 -25.69
CA TYR A 34 -16.55 -1.50 -26.95
C TYR A 34 -17.00 -2.98 -26.93
N GLY A 35 -17.89 -3.32 -25.99
CA GLY A 35 -18.55 -4.64 -25.94
C GLY A 35 -17.79 -5.70 -25.14
N ASN A 36 -16.60 -5.39 -24.65
CA ASN A 36 -15.92 -6.16 -23.62
C ASN A 36 -16.45 -5.73 -22.24
N SER A 37 -17.26 -6.57 -21.60
CA SER A 37 -17.85 -6.27 -20.28
C SER A 37 -16.98 -6.73 -19.12
N ASN A 38 -15.71 -7.08 -19.36
CA ASN A 38 -14.84 -7.54 -18.30
C ASN A 38 -14.49 -6.39 -17.36
N VAL A 39 -14.63 -6.64 -16.07
CA VAL A 39 -14.25 -5.72 -15.00
C VAL A 39 -13.23 -6.43 -14.12
N ILE A 40 -12.08 -5.79 -13.96
CA ILE A 40 -10.97 -6.29 -13.15
C ILE A 40 -10.69 -5.25 -12.08
N THR A 41 -10.73 -5.66 -10.81
CA THR A 41 -10.50 -4.74 -9.69
C THR A 41 -9.49 -5.29 -8.71
N PHE A 42 -8.64 -4.42 -8.18
CA PHE A 42 -7.67 -4.73 -7.13
C PHE A 42 -7.30 -3.47 -6.37
N SER A 43 -6.72 -3.62 -5.19
CA SER A 43 -6.25 -2.48 -4.38
C SER A 43 -4.81 -2.74 -3.94
N LEU A 44 -3.99 -1.70 -3.95
CA LEU A 44 -2.58 -1.76 -3.55
C LEU A 44 -2.25 -0.57 -2.66
N PRO A 45 -1.23 -0.67 -1.79
CA PRO A 45 -0.66 0.52 -1.18
C PRO A 45 -0.26 1.51 -2.28
N ALA A 46 -0.49 2.80 -2.05
CA ALA A 46 -0.18 3.88 -2.96
C ALA A 46 1.34 3.98 -3.21
N SER A 47 2.15 3.58 -2.23
CA SER A 47 3.60 3.41 -2.39
C SER A 47 4.06 2.04 -1.90
N PRO A 48 3.86 0.96 -2.69
CA PRO A 48 4.17 -0.38 -2.24
C PRO A 48 5.68 -0.52 -1.99
N PRO A 49 6.10 -1.07 -0.84
CA PRO A 49 7.50 -1.09 -0.45
C PRO A 49 8.31 -2.03 -1.34
N GLY A 50 9.52 -1.60 -1.70
CA GLY A 50 10.61 -2.48 -2.09
C GLY A 50 10.30 -3.39 -3.27
N SER A 51 9.83 -2.82 -4.37
CA SER A 51 9.71 -3.56 -5.61
C SER A 51 11.07 -4.09 -6.05
N GLY A 52 11.26 -5.41 -5.97
CA GLY A 52 12.52 -6.05 -6.30
C GLY A 52 13.06 -5.54 -7.64
N ASN A 53 14.31 -5.06 -7.63
CA ASN A 53 15.04 -4.74 -8.85
C ASN A 53 15.07 -5.99 -9.74
N ASN A 54 14.21 -6.07 -10.76
CA ASN A 54 14.27 -7.15 -11.76
C ASN A 54 15.44 -7.00 -12.72
N CYS A 55 16.45 -6.21 -12.35
CA CYS A 55 17.57 -5.97 -13.21
C CYS A 55 18.65 -7.03 -13.03
N PRO A 56 19.02 -7.75 -14.10
CA PRO A 56 20.09 -8.74 -14.01
C PRO A 56 21.40 -8.03 -13.62
N PRO A 57 22.16 -8.59 -12.66
CA PRO A 57 23.36 -7.95 -12.10
C PRO A 57 24.49 -7.72 -13.11
N SER A 58 24.38 -8.25 -14.33
CA SER A 58 25.37 -8.13 -15.40
C SER A 58 25.09 -7.00 -16.40
N SER A 59 24.00 -6.23 -16.26
CA SER A 59 23.66 -5.18 -17.22
C SER A 59 24.25 -3.81 -16.81
N PRO A 60 25.25 -3.26 -17.52
CA PRO A 60 25.83 -1.95 -17.21
C PRO A 60 24.86 -0.77 -17.40
N SER A 61 23.68 -1.01 -17.98
CA SER A 61 22.61 -0.02 -18.13
C SER A 61 21.63 0.02 -16.95
N CYS A 62 21.85 -0.78 -15.90
CA CYS A 62 20.96 -0.82 -14.74
C CYS A 62 21.58 -0.22 -13.49
N VAL A 63 21.45 1.11 -13.39
CA VAL A 63 21.67 1.85 -12.14
C VAL A 63 20.32 1.83 -11.39
N PRO A 64 20.26 1.85 -10.04
CA PRO A 64 19.00 1.79 -9.27
C PRO A 64 17.88 2.74 -9.73
N GLN A 65 18.26 3.84 -10.35
CA GLN A 65 17.40 4.85 -10.98
C GLN A 65 16.84 4.47 -12.37
N TYR A 66 17.06 3.22 -12.82
CA TYR A 66 16.64 2.67 -14.12
C TYR A 66 15.80 1.39 -13.98
N LEU A 67 15.06 1.26 -12.87
CA LEU A 67 14.02 0.25 -12.74
C LEU A 67 13.14 0.25 -13.99
N LEU A 68 13.08 -0.88 -14.70
CA LEU A 68 12.22 -1.02 -15.87
C LEU A 68 10.80 -1.39 -15.47
N SER A 69 10.69 -2.14 -14.38
CA SER A 69 9.44 -2.66 -13.86
C SER A 69 9.55 -2.94 -12.38
N PHE A 70 8.41 -3.21 -11.78
CA PHE A 70 8.29 -3.44 -10.36
C PHE A 70 7.12 -4.37 -10.11
N ASN A 71 7.26 -5.31 -9.17
CA ASN A 71 6.26 -6.34 -8.90
C ASN A 71 5.49 -6.02 -7.60
N ALA A 72 4.20 -6.33 -7.61
CA ALA A 72 3.33 -6.31 -6.44
C ALA A 72 2.44 -7.56 -6.44
N PHE A 73 1.99 -7.95 -5.25
CA PHE A 73 1.05 -9.06 -5.08
C PHE A 73 -0.21 -8.54 -4.42
N ALA A 74 -1.37 -8.84 -5.01
CA ALA A 74 -2.65 -8.43 -4.48
C ALA A 74 -3.76 -9.41 -4.86
N PRO A 75 -4.84 -9.47 -4.07
CA PRO A 75 -6.08 -10.11 -4.51
C PRO A 75 -6.68 -9.31 -5.67
N VAL A 76 -6.78 -9.94 -6.83
CA VAL A 76 -7.42 -9.38 -8.02
C VAL A 76 -8.74 -10.06 -8.27
N THR A 77 -9.79 -9.26 -8.50
CA THR A 77 -11.13 -9.74 -8.80
C THR A 77 -11.42 -9.62 -10.28
N PHE A 78 -11.55 -10.75 -10.97
CA PHE A 78 -11.99 -10.86 -12.36
C PHE A 78 -13.46 -11.23 -12.43
N ASN A 79 -14.31 -10.32 -12.92
CA ASN A 79 -15.74 -10.58 -13.10
C ASN A 79 -16.43 -11.19 -11.86
N GLY A 80 -16.02 -10.76 -10.66
CA GLY A 80 -16.56 -11.23 -9.39
C GLY A 80 -15.85 -12.44 -8.77
N VAL A 81 -14.81 -13.00 -9.41
CA VAL A 81 -13.98 -14.07 -8.84
C VAL A 81 -12.63 -13.49 -8.42
N THR A 82 -12.28 -13.63 -7.14
CA THR A 82 -11.04 -13.10 -6.56
C THR A 82 -9.95 -14.18 -6.46
N THR A 83 -8.75 -13.87 -6.93
CA THR A 83 -7.55 -14.70 -6.84
C THR A 83 -6.35 -13.83 -6.48
N ASP A 84 -5.38 -14.38 -5.74
CA ASP A 84 -4.12 -13.68 -5.47
C ASP A 84 -3.22 -13.74 -6.69
N GLU A 85 -2.85 -12.57 -7.23
CA GLU A 85 -2.09 -12.48 -8.48
C GLU A 85 -0.83 -11.64 -8.31
N GLU A 86 0.18 -11.96 -9.13
CA GLU A 86 1.32 -11.08 -9.34
C GLU A 86 0.98 -10.02 -10.40
N LEU A 87 1.31 -8.77 -10.08
CA LEU A 87 1.17 -7.59 -10.93
C LEU A 87 2.56 -7.03 -11.21
N THR A 88 2.93 -6.84 -12.47
CA THR A 88 4.20 -6.21 -12.86
C THR A 88 3.93 -4.87 -13.53
N PHE A 89 4.24 -3.77 -12.86
CA PHE A 89 4.07 -2.42 -13.41
C PHE A 89 5.31 -1.99 -14.18
N LEU A 90 5.13 -1.35 -15.34
CA LEU A 90 6.21 -0.97 -16.25
C LEU A 90 6.45 0.54 -16.26
N THR A 91 7.72 0.92 -16.28
CA THR A 91 8.11 2.31 -16.57
C THR A 91 7.94 2.64 -18.05
N GLY A 92 7.96 3.94 -18.38
CA GLY A 92 7.87 4.40 -19.75
C GLY A 92 9.00 3.89 -20.65
N ARG A 93 10.17 3.56 -20.08
CA ARG A 93 11.28 2.92 -20.81
C ARG A 93 10.95 1.51 -21.27
N ALA A 94 10.14 0.78 -20.50
CA ALA A 94 9.64 -0.55 -20.84
C ALA A 94 8.32 -0.51 -21.65
N GLY A 95 7.89 0.68 -22.08
CA GLY A 95 6.65 0.90 -22.84
C GLY A 95 5.43 1.26 -21.99
N GLY A 96 5.56 1.33 -20.65
CA GLY A 96 4.47 1.66 -19.72
C GLY A 96 3.38 0.59 -19.60
N GLY A 97 2.38 0.86 -18.77
CA GLY A 97 1.32 -0.09 -18.45
C GLY A 97 1.73 -1.13 -17.40
N PHE A 98 1.14 -2.33 -17.48
CA PHE A 98 1.39 -3.41 -16.52
C PHE A 98 1.09 -4.80 -17.08
N TYR A 99 1.60 -5.83 -16.43
CA TYR A 99 1.21 -7.23 -16.61
C TYR A 99 0.41 -7.71 -15.41
N LEU A 100 -0.50 -8.62 -15.68
CA LEU A 100 -1.20 -9.42 -14.68
C LEU A 100 -0.92 -10.88 -14.99
N HIS A 101 -0.50 -11.65 -13.99
CA HIS A 101 -0.06 -13.04 -14.16
C HIS A 101 -1.06 -14.02 -13.55
N PRO A 102 -2.22 -14.28 -14.21
CA PRO A 102 -3.28 -15.12 -13.65
C PRO A 102 -2.84 -16.57 -13.41
N THR A 103 -1.76 -16.99 -14.08
CA THR A 103 -1.06 -18.25 -13.79
C THR A 103 0.44 -18.05 -14.01
N PRO A 104 1.31 -18.91 -13.44
CA PRO A 104 2.75 -18.84 -13.67
C PRO A 104 3.19 -19.00 -15.13
N GLN A 105 2.32 -19.51 -16.02
CA GLN A 105 2.63 -19.72 -17.44
C GLN A 105 1.91 -18.72 -18.36
N SER A 106 1.06 -17.83 -17.83
CA SER A 106 0.30 -16.88 -18.65
C SER A 106 0.37 -15.47 -18.06
N SER A 107 0.50 -14.49 -18.94
CA SER A 107 0.44 -13.08 -18.56
C SER A 107 -0.51 -12.35 -19.49
N LEU A 108 -1.34 -11.50 -18.89
CA LEU A 108 -2.18 -10.53 -19.58
C LEU A 108 -1.44 -9.20 -19.53
N ARG A 109 -0.99 -8.73 -20.69
CA ARG A 109 -0.30 -7.46 -20.79
C ARG A 109 -1.29 -6.35 -21.13
N TYR A 110 -1.23 -5.26 -20.39
CA TYR A 110 -1.97 -4.04 -20.64
C TYR A 110 -0.98 -2.89 -20.91
N PHE A 111 -0.88 -2.47 -22.17
CA PHE A 111 -0.05 -1.35 -22.57
C PHE A 111 -0.70 -0.02 -22.27
N GLY A 112 0.09 0.96 -21.84
CA GLY A 112 -0.41 2.30 -21.56
C GLY A 112 0.68 3.24 -21.06
N PRO A 113 0.31 4.38 -20.48
CA PRO A 113 1.26 5.27 -19.83
C PRO A 113 1.88 4.62 -18.59
N THR A 114 2.95 5.23 -18.05
CA THR A 114 3.47 4.86 -16.74
C THR A 114 2.46 5.25 -15.67
N LEU A 115 2.13 4.30 -14.78
CA LEU A 115 1.08 4.46 -13.77
C LEU A 115 1.61 4.93 -12.40
N PHE A 116 2.92 5.15 -12.30
CA PHE A 116 3.61 5.48 -11.07
C PHE A 116 4.79 6.42 -11.34
N VAL A 117 5.25 7.09 -10.30
CA VAL A 117 6.51 7.85 -10.27
C VAL A 117 7.51 7.14 -9.37
N LEU A 118 8.79 7.20 -9.72
CA LEU A 118 9.86 6.66 -8.91
C LEU A 118 10.31 7.73 -7.90
N ASN A 119 10.02 7.52 -6.61
CA ASN A 119 10.36 8.44 -5.54
C ASN A 119 11.43 7.82 -4.61
N GLY A 120 12.60 7.51 -5.15
CA GLY A 120 13.67 6.83 -4.41
C GLY A 120 13.59 5.31 -4.58
N GLU A 121 13.51 4.57 -3.46
CA GLU A 121 13.44 3.10 -3.47
C GLU A 121 12.02 2.57 -3.70
N ASP A 122 11.00 3.39 -3.43
CA ASP A 122 9.59 2.99 -3.53
C ASP A 122 8.87 3.75 -4.67
N PRO A 123 8.13 3.04 -5.54
CA PRO A 123 7.27 3.68 -6.54
C PRO A 123 6.01 4.23 -5.87
N THR A 124 5.51 5.38 -6.31
CA THR A 124 4.20 5.92 -5.89
C THR A 124 3.25 5.94 -7.08
N PHE A 125 2.09 5.30 -6.96
CA PHE A 125 1.07 5.34 -8.00
C PHE A 125 0.53 6.75 -8.21
N VAL A 126 0.14 7.06 -9.44
CA VAL A 126 -0.45 8.35 -9.81
C VAL A 126 -1.94 8.15 -10.04
N PRO A 127 -2.82 8.64 -9.15
CA PRO A 127 -4.26 8.59 -9.36
C PRO A 127 -4.68 9.23 -10.68
N GLY A 128 -5.70 8.65 -11.32
CA GLY A 128 -6.20 9.13 -12.61
C GLY A 128 -6.90 8.06 -13.42
N THR A 129 -7.36 8.44 -14.61
CA THR A 129 -7.96 7.52 -15.59
C THR A 129 -7.07 7.44 -16.82
N TYR A 130 -6.73 6.23 -17.21
CA TYR A 130 -5.77 5.91 -18.26
C TYR A 130 -6.39 4.98 -19.30
N GLY A 131 -6.22 5.31 -20.57
CA GLY A 131 -6.51 4.38 -21.66
C GLY A 131 -5.38 3.35 -21.75
N VAL A 132 -5.72 2.07 -21.68
CA VAL A 132 -4.78 0.96 -21.84
C VAL A 132 -5.27 -0.04 -22.88
N PHE A 133 -4.38 -0.85 -23.44
CA PHE A 133 -4.70 -1.83 -24.47
C PHE A 133 -4.22 -3.22 -24.07
N SER A 134 -5.08 -4.23 -24.13
CA SER A 134 -4.64 -5.60 -23.90
C SER A 134 -3.89 -6.14 -25.12
N GLU A 135 -2.71 -6.70 -24.92
CA GLU A 135 -1.99 -7.45 -25.95
C GLU A 135 -2.40 -8.92 -25.89
N GLY A 136 -3.06 -9.40 -26.94
CA GLY A 136 -3.28 -10.83 -27.16
C GLY A 136 -2.43 -11.31 -28.32
N ALA A 137 -1.82 -12.49 -28.20
CA ALA A 137 -0.88 -13.03 -29.20
C ALA A 137 -1.47 -13.19 -30.62
N LEU A 138 -2.80 -13.26 -30.75
CA LEU A 138 -3.49 -13.54 -32.01
C LEU A 138 -4.71 -12.65 -32.28
N ALA A 139 -4.96 -11.63 -31.45
CA ALA A 139 -6.13 -10.77 -31.55
C ALA A 139 -5.73 -9.29 -31.65
N PRO A 140 -6.53 -8.44 -32.34
CA PRO A 140 -6.30 -7.00 -32.33
C PRO A 140 -6.32 -6.48 -30.87
N PRO A 141 -5.50 -5.47 -30.54
CA PRO A 141 -5.50 -4.89 -29.22
C PRO A 141 -6.90 -4.42 -28.82
N LEU A 142 -7.38 -4.89 -27.67
CA LEU A 142 -8.68 -4.45 -27.15
C LEU A 142 -8.46 -3.26 -26.21
N PRO A 143 -9.22 -2.17 -26.36
CA PRO A 143 -9.10 -1.01 -25.49
C PRO A 143 -9.79 -1.26 -24.14
N TYR A 144 -9.15 -0.75 -23.10
CA TYR A 144 -9.61 -0.77 -21.72
C TYR A 144 -9.42 0.63 -21.10
N SER A 145 -10.22 0.94 -20.07
CA SER A 145 -10.05 2.10 -19.21
C SER A 145 -9.60 1.64 -17.84
N LEU A 146 -8.41 2.05 -17.40
CA LEU A 146 -7.92 1.86 -16.05
C LEU A 146 -8.16 3.13 -15.23
N THR A 147 -8.84 3.00 -14.10
CA THR A 147 -9.00 4.10 -13.14
C THR A 147 -8.28 3.74 -11.85
N ILE A 148 -7.45 4.67 -11.36
CA ILE A 148 -6.74 4.60 -10.09
C ILE A 148 -7.31 5.70 -9.20
N THR A 149 -7.89 5.33 -8.06
CA THR A 149 -8.47 6.25 -7.10
C THR A 149 -7.92 6.01 -5.71
N PRO A 150 -7.51 7.05 -4.96
CA PRO A 150 -7.17 6.87 -3.56
C PRO A 150 -8.39 6.33 -2.82
N GLU A 151 -8.21 5.22 -2.12
CA GLU A 151 -9.20 4.72 -1.19
C GLU A 151 -9.38 5.82 -0.14
N THR A 152 -10.56 6.41 -0.09
CA THR A 152 -10.94 7.29 1.02
C THR A 152 -11.19 6.41 2.24
N THR A 153 -10.13 5.88 2.84
CA THR A 153 -10.22 5.33 4.18
C THR A 153 -10.65 6.49 5.08
N ALA A 154 -11.81 6.34 5.72
CA ALA A 154 -12.24 7.29 6.74
C ALA A 154 -11.05 7.50 7.70
N PRO A 155 -10.70 8.75 8.05
CA PRO A 155 -9.52 9.02 8.86
C PRO A 155 -9.60 8.12 10.08
N THR A 156 -8.66 7.17 10.17
CA THR A 156 -8.62 6.26 11.31
C THR A 156 -8.48 7.17 12.51
N PRO A 157 -9.44 7.17 13.46
CA PRO A 157 -9.39 8.11 14.57
C PRO A 157 -8.04 7.89 15.26
N GLU A 158 -7.18 8.90 15.24
CA GLU A 158 -5.95 8.83 16.00
C GLU A 158 -6.35 8.47 17.44
N PRO A 159 -5.72 7.45 18.05
CA PRO A 159 -6.01 7.14 19.44
C PRO A 159 -5.84 8.44 20.21
N SER A 160 -6.91 8.90 20.85
CA SER A 160 -6.96 10.25 21.41
C SER A 160 -5.92 10.33 22.52
N THR A 161 -4.71 10.75 22.15
CA THR A 161 -3.56 10.91 23.05
C THR A 161 -3.92 11.84 24.20
N LEU A 162 -4.84 12.77 23.96
CA LEU A 162 -5.46 13.65 24.96
C LEU A 162 -6.34 12.89 25.96
N ALA A 163 -7.11 11.88 25.52
CA ALA A 163 -7.89 11.02 26.41
C ALA A 163 -6.97 10.09 27.22
N LEU A 164 -5.92 9.55 26.62
CA LEU A 164 -4.91 8.74 27.31
C LEU A 164 -4.14 9.59 28.33
N PHE A 165 -3.77 10.83 27.96
CA PHE A 165 -3.13 11.78 28.86
C PHE A 165 -4.05 12.18 30.01
N GLY A 166 -5.31 12.49 29.72
CA GLY A 166 -6.30 12.85 30.73
C GLY A 166 -6.56 11.73 31.74
N THR A 167 -6.69 10.49 31.26
CA THR A 167 -6.88 9.31 32.15
C THR A 167 -5.61 9.01 32.96
N GLY A 168 -4.42 9.17 32.36
CA GLY A 168 -3.15 9.08 33.08
C GLY A 168 -3.01 10.12 34.19
N LEU A 169 -3.37 11.37 33.90
CA LEU A 169 -3.27 12.48 34.86
C LEU A 169 -4.28 12.31 36.02
N ALA A 170 -5.49 11.85 35.73
CA ALA A 170 -6.48 11.50 36.75
C ALA A 170 -5.97 10.38 37.67
N GLY A 171 -5.38 9.32 37.11
CA GLY A 171 -4.76 8.24 37.88
C GLY A 171 -3.63 8.72 38.81
N LEU A 172 -2.78 9.63 38.33
CA LEU A 172 -1.71 10.23 39.15
C LEU A 172 -2.26 11.07 40.31
N ILE A 173 -3.33 11.84 40.08
CA ILE A 173 -3.99 12.64 41.13
C ILE A 173 -4.59 11.73 42.22
N GLU A 174 -5.27 10.66 41.82
CA GLU A 174 -5.87 9.69 42.74
C GLU A 174 -4.80 8.95 43.58
N PHE A 175 -3.68 8.60 42.95
CA PHE A 175 -2.54 8.01 43.64
C PHE A 175 -1.92 8.97 44.68
N ALA A 176 -1.73 10.24 44.33
CA ALA A 176 -1.21 11.23 45.26
C ALA A 176 -2.14 11.42 46.49
N ARG A 177 -3.47 11.42 46.27
CA ARG A 177 -4.47 11.53 47.34
C ARG A 177 -4.44 10.33 48.29
N THR A 178 -4.39 9.11 47.76
CA THR A 178 -4.35 7.89 48.58
C THR A 178 -3.05 7.78 49.37
N ARG A 179 -1.91 8.21 48.82
CA ARG A 179 -0.62 8.25 49.55
C ARG A 179 -0.67 9.21 50.74
N LYS A 180 -1.24 10.41 50.58
CA LYS A 180 -1.33 11.40 51.67
C LYS A 180 -2.21 10.90 52.84
N ARG A 181 -3.31 10.20 52.54
CA ARG A 181 -4.20 9.60 53.57
C ARG A 181 -3.56 8.46 54.37
N ARG A 182 -2.55 7.77 53.82
CA ARG A 182 -1.85 6.68 54.52
C ARG A 182 -0.71 7.17 55.42
N LEU A 183 -0.28 8.42 55.25
CA LEU A 183 0.79 9.07 56.03
C LEU A 183 0.25 9.98 57.14
N SER A 184 -1.06 10.21 57.13
CA SER A 184 -1.85 10.87 58.18
C SER A 184 -2.51 9.82 59.05
#